data_AF-A0A2A3EAG0-F1
#
_entry.id   AF-A0A2A3EAG0-F1
#
_cell.length_a   1.000
_cell.length_b   1.000
_cell.length_c   1.000
_cell.angle_alpha   90.00
_cell.angle_beta   90.00
_cell.angle_gamma   90.00
#
_symmetry.space_group_name_H-M   'P 1'
#
loop_
_entity.id
_entity.type
_entity.pdbx_description
1 polymer ?
#
loop_
_entity_poly.entity_id
_entity_poly.type
_entity_poly.pdbx_seq_one_letter_code
_entity_poly.pdbx_strand_id
1 'polypeptide(L)'
;MASIEESWKEATDGLDSGICDTWFTKLQEAYSEEKRTYHNLDSLRDKLNCYYEIKDNLKNPQAVLLALFFQNFEYDPKALDGENKNLEHFNTFADEAEIPTDAVLREETCELLKVAATHSTDAHKIGGAFGGEDAHYFLDLDMAVLGSSPENYAEYREKIRGEYCFLSEPMYTALRLKVLQNFVQIPNIFATKEFREKYEEQARQNIQTEVELLS
;
A
#
# COMPACT_ATOMS: atom_id res chain seq x y z
N MET A 1 -18.40 4.45 0.06
CA MET A 1 -17.15 4.13 0.77
C MET A 1 -17.08 2.61 0.85
N ALA A 2 -15.94 2.03 0.49
CA ALA A 2 -15.73 0.59 0.45
C ALA A 2 -15.87 -0.02 1.85
N SER A 3 -16.50 -1.20 1.92
CA SER A 3 -16.54 -2.01 3.14
C SER A 3 -15.34 -2.96 3.15
N ILE A 4 -14.56 -2.92 4.23
CA ILE A 4 -13.39 -3.80 4.40
C ILE A 4 -13.84 -5.27 4.44
N GLU A 5 -14.96 -5.56 5.10
CA GLU A 5 -15.49 -6.92 5.19
C GLU A 5 -16.00 -7.43 3.83
N GLU A 6 -16.71 -6.59 3.06
CA GLU A 6 -17.17 -7.00 1.72
C GLU A 6 -15.99 -7.17 0.76
N SER A 7 -14.97 -6.31 0.86
CA SER A 7 -13.75 -6.41 0.06
C SER A 7 -12.96 -7.67 0.40
N TRP A 8 -12.92 -8.07 1.67
CA TRP A 8 -12.30 -9.33 2.09
C TRP A 8 -13.06 -10.53 1.53
N LYS A 9 -14.40 -10.52 1.62
CA LYS A 9 -15.24 -11.56 1.03
C LYS A 9 -15.05 -11.68 -0.49
N GLU A 10 -14.88 -10.56 -1.19
CA GLU A 10 -14.55 -10.54 -2.62
C GLU A 10 -13.15 -11.11 -2.88
N ALA A 11 -12.16 -10.74 -2.06
CA ALA A 11 -10.78 -11.24 -2.17
C ALA A 11 -10.68 -12.75 -1.96
N THR A 12 -11.53 -13.31 -1.10
CA THR A 12 -11.52 -14.72 -0.72
C THR A 12 -12.67 -15.54 -1.31
N ASP A 13 -13.30 -15.04 -2.37
CA ASP A 13 -14.38 -15.77 -3.04
C ASP A 13 -13.88 -17.15 -3.52
N GLY A 14 -14.67 -18.19 -3.24
CA GLY A 14 -14.33 -19.58 -3.56
C GLY A 14 -13.36 -20.29 -2.58
N LEU A 15 -12.93 -19.64 -1.50
CA LEU A 15 -12.07 -20.25 -0.46
C LEU A 15 -12.89 -20.76 0.75
N ASP A 16 -12.26 -21.54 1.64
CA ASP A 16 -12.91 -22.02 2.87
C ASP A 16 -13.30 -20.85 3.79
N SER A 17 -14.60 -20.71 4.05
CA SER A 17 -15.13 -19.57 4.81
C SER A 17 -14.64 -19.56 6.27
N GLY A 18 -14.42 -20.72 6.89
CA GLY A 18 -13.95 -20.79 8.28
C GLY A 18 -12.51 -20.30 8.43
N ILE A 19 -11.65 -20.64 7.46
CA ILE A 19 -10.29 -20.10 7.38
C ILE A 19 -10.33 -18.60 7.07
N CYS A 20 -11.16 -18.16 6.14
CA CYS A 20 -11.28 -16.74 5.77
C CYS A 20 -11.77 -15.88 6.94
N ASP A 21 -12.74 -16.34 7.73
CA ASP A 21 -13.23 -15.63 8.93
C ASP A 21 -12.14 -15.53 10.01
N THR A 22 -11.35 -16.61 10.18
CA THR A 22 -10.22 -16.63 11.12
C THR A 22 -9.16 -15.60 10.73
N TRP A 23 -8.78 -15.57 9.45
CA TRP A 23 -7.79 -14.61 8.94
C TRP A 23 -8.30 -13.17 8.90
N PHE A 24 -9.59 -12.97 8.63
CA PHE A 24 -10.20 -11.65 8.74
C PHE A 24 -10.09 -11.09 10.15
N THR A 25 -10.35 -11.92 11.17
CA THR A 25 -10.20 -11.55 12.58
C THR A 25 -8.75 -11.12 12.87
N LYS A 26 -7.76 -11.92 12.43
CA LYS A 26 -6.33 -11.58 12.60
C LYS A 26 -5.97 -10.25 11.91
N LEU A 27 -6.46 -10.04 10.68
CA LEU A 27 -6.29 -8.79 9.94
C LEU A 27 -6.87 -7.60 10.71
N GLN A 28 -8.10 -7.73 11.21
CA GLN A 28 -8.74 -6.67 11.98
C GLN A 28 -7.96 -6.34 13.25
N GLU A 29 -7.49 -7.34 13.98
CA GLU A 29 -6.65 -7.15 15.17
C GLU A 29 -5.34 -6.44 14.82
N ALA A 30 -4.63 -6.90 13.80
CA ALA A 30 -3.34 -6.34 13.38
C ALA A 30 -3.47 -4.88 12.94
N TYR A 31 -4.46 -4.54 12.11
CA TYR A 31 -4.69 -3.18 11.64
C TYR A 31 -5.34 -2.27 12.71
N SER A 32 -5.74 -2.81 13.86
CA SER A 32 -6.28 -2.04 15.00
C SER A 32 -5.25 -1.80 16.12
N GLU A 33 -4.00 -2.22 15.95
CA GLU A 33 -2.93 -1.97 16.91
C GLU A 33 -2.74 -0.46 17.19
N GLU A 34 -2.74 -0.06 18.46
CA GLU A 34 -2.70 1.36 18.87
C GLU A 34 -1.50 2.15 18.31
N LYS A 35 -0.37 1.47 18.04
CA LYS A 35 0.84 2.08 17.49
C LYS A 35 0.71 2.46 16.00
N ARG A 36 -0.30 1.94 15.29
CA ARG A 36 -0.52 2.18 13.86
C ARG A 36 -1.39 3.41 13.65
N THR A 37 -0.79 4.58 13.72
CA THR A 37 -1.51 5.84 13.53
C THR A 37 -1.87 6.11 12.07
N TYR A 38 -1.14 5.53 11.09
CA TYR A 38 -1.50 5.59 9.67
C TYR A 38 -1.84 4.23 9.08
N HIS A 39 -0.98 3.21 9.20
CA HIS A 39 -1.13 1.89 8.56
C HIS A 39 -2.19 1.00 9.25
N ASN A 40 -3.40 1.54 9.38
CA ASN A 40 -4.55 0.96 10.07
C ASN A 40 -5.74 0.76 9.11
N LEU A 41 -6.88 0.33 9.67
CA LEU A 41 -8.10 0.05 8.91
C LEU A 41 -8.60 1.24 8.08
N ASP A 42 -8.37 2.49 8.50
CA ASP A 42 -8.79 3.66 7.72
C ASP A 42 -7.96 3.81 6.45
N SER A 43 -6.64 3.67 6.55
CA SER A 43 -5.77 3.69 5.35
C SER A 43 -6.07 2.55 4.39
N LEU A 44 -6.38 1.36 4.91
CA LEU A 44 -6.80 0.23 4.08
C LEU A 44 -8.10 0.55 3.35
N ARG A 45 -9.07 1.17 4.04
CA ARG A 45 -10.33 1.60 3.43
C ARG A 45 -10.13 2.64 2.34
N ASP A 46 -9.21 3.59 2.53
CA ASP A 46 -8.87 4.59 1.52
C ASP A 46 -8.26 3.97 0.26
N LYS A 47 -7.37 2.98 0.42
CA LYS A 47 -6.83 2.19 -0.70
C LYS A 47 -7.93 1.40 -1.39
N LEU A 48 -8.84 0.77 -0.64
CA LEU A 48 -9.98 0.04 -1.20
C LEU A 48 -10.93 0.95 -1.99
N ASN A 49 -11.19 2.17 -1.51
CA ASN A 49 -11.97 3.16 -2.26
C ASN A 49 -11.34 3.42 -3.65
N CYS A 50 -10.03 3.63 -3.69
CA CYS A 50 -9.30 3.84 -4.95
C CYS A 50 -9.29 2.57 -5.82
N TYR A 51 -9.12 1.40 -5.22
CA TYR A 51 -9.15 0.11 -5.91
C TYR A 51 -10.46 -0.08 -6.67
N TYR A 52 -11.60 0.21 -6.04
CA TYR A 52 -12.91 0.06 -6.70
C TYR A 52 -13.14 1.03 -7.86
N GLU A 53 -12.39 2.14 -7.95
CA GLU A 53 -12.44 3.03 -9.11
C GLU A 53 -11.68 2.46 -10.32
N ILE A 54 -10.69 1.58 -10.09
CA ILE A 54 -9.78 1.09 -11.14
C ILE A 54 -9.85 -0.42 -11.37
N LYS A 55 -10.65 -1.16 -10.60
CA LYS A 55 -10.63 -2.64 -10.62
C LYS A 55 -10.87 -3.24 -12.01
N ASP A 56 -11.63 -2.56 -12.85
CA ASP A 56 -11.93 -3.01 -14.22
C ASP A 56 -10.72 -2.90 -15.17
N ASN A 57 -9.66 -2.19 -14.76
CA ASN A 57 -8.38 -2.10 -15.47
C ASN A 57 -7.40 -3.21 -15.05
N LEU A 58 -7.68 -3.92 -13.96
CA LEU A 58 -6.79 -4.95 -13.41
C LEU A 58 -6.97 -6.28 -14.16
N LYS A 59 -5.86 -6.99 -14.36
CA LYS A 59 -5.88 -8.35 -14.94
C LYS A 59 -6.35 -9.38 -13.92
N ASN A 60 -5.85 -9.28 -12.68
CA ASN A 60 -6.25 -10.09 -11.55
C ASN A 60 -6.64 -9.21 -10.34
N PRO A 61 -7.87 -8.68 -10.34
CA PRO A 61 -8.40 -7.89 -9.23
C PRO A 61 -8.32 -8.64 -7.88
N GLN A 62 -8.52 -9.96 -7.87
CA GLN A 62 -8.49 -10.76 -6.65
C GLN A 62 -7.08 -10.81 -6.03
N ALA A 63 -6.03 -10.97 -6.85
CA ALA A 63 -4.64 -10.93 -6.37
C ALA A 63 -4.27 -9.56 -5.79
N VAL A 64 -4.72 -8.48 -6.44
CA VAL A 64 -4.50 -7.11 -5.95
C VAL A 64 -5.20 -6.89 -4.61
N LEU A 65 -6.44 -7.35 -4.43
CA LEU A 65 -7.13 -7.27 -3.14
C LEU A 65 -6.36 -8.00 -2.05
N LEU A 66 -5.98 -9.26 -2.27
CA LEU A 66 -5.19 -10.02 -1.29
C LEU A 66 -3.88 -9.29 -0.96
N ALA A 67 -3.17 -8.78 -1.97
CA ALA A 67 -1.96 -7.99 -1.74
C ALA A 67 -2.23 -6.73 -0.90
N LEU A 68 -3.34 -6.01 -1.13
CA LEU A 68 -3.72 -4.84 -0.33
C LEU A 68 -3.98 -5.17 1.14
N PHE A 69 -4.60 -6.33 1.43
CA PHE A 69 -4.82 -6.80 2.80
C PHE A 69 -3.50 -7.22 3.47
N PHE A 70 -2.62 -7.91 2.76
CA PHE A 70 -1.42 -8.50 3.35
C PHE A 70 -0.19 -7.58 3.38
N GLN A 71 -0.08 -6.56 2.51
CA GLN A 71 1.13 -5.72 2.38
C GLN A 71 1.59 -5.03 3.68
N ASN A 72 0.66 -4.79 4.61
CA ASN A 72 0.93 -4.22 5.93
C ASN A 72 0.31 -5.07 7.04
N PHE A 73 0.12 -6.39 6.82
CA PHE A 73 -0.43 -7.28 7.84
C PHE A 73 0.39 -7.18 9.13
N GLU A 74 1.70 -7.38 9.03
CA GLU A 74 2.70 -7.04 10.02
C GLU A 74 3.35 -5.70 9.65
N TYR A 75 3.30 -4.75 10.58
CA TYR A 75 3.88 -3.43 10.40
C TYR A 75 4.63 -3.00 11.67
N ASP A 76 5.94 -2.77 11.52
CA ASP A 76 6.77 -2.12 12.52
C ASP A 76 7.80 -1.22 11.79
N PRO A 77 7.72 0.11 11.92
CA PRO A 77 8.67 1.04 11.29
C PRO A 77 10.12 0.88 11.78
N LYS A 78 10.37 0.07 12.82
CA LYS A 78 11.72 -0.29 13.29
C LYS A 78 12.28 -1.54 12.64
N ALA A 79 11.42 -2.39 12.06
CA ALA A 79 11.82 -3.66 11.48
C ALA A 79 12.49 -3.45 10.12
N LEU A 80 13.48 -4.29 9.81
CA LEU A 80 14.19 -4.29 8.52
C LEU A 80 13.66 -5.36 7.56
N ASP A 81 12.74 -6.22 8.02
CA ASP A 81 12.27 -7.42 7.35
C ASP A 81 10.74 -7.51 7.23
N GLY A 82 10.03 -6.39 7.40
CA GLY A 82 8.56 -6.35 7.45
C GLY A 82 7.89 -6.93 6.21
N GLU A 83 8.43 -6.67 5.02
CA GLU A 83 7.87 -7.14 3.75
C GLU A 83 8.01 -8.65 3.56
N ASN A 84 9.12 -9.24 4.04
CA ASN A 84 9.29 -10.69 4.02
C ASN A 84 8.25 -11.39 4.90
N LYS A 85 7.96 -10.82 6.08
CA LYS A 85 6.95 -11.38 6.98
C LYS A 85 5.54 -11.29 6.42
N ASN A 86 5.20 -10.21 5.72
CA ASN A 86 3.90 -10.07 5.06
C ASN A 86 3.70 -11.12 3.96
N LEU A 87 4.76 -11.43 3.21
CA LEU A 87 4.76 -12.54 2.27
C LEU A 87 4.61 -13.92 2.97
N GLU A 88 5.24 -14.12 4.12
CA GLU A 88 5.11 -15.34 4.93
C GLU A 88 3.68 -15.52 5.49
N HIS A 89 3.07 -14.43 6.00
CA HIS A 89 1.68 -14.43 6.46
C HIS A 89 0.72 -14.78 5.33
N PHE A 90 0.91 -14.20 4.13
CA PHE A 90 0.11 -14.55 2.97
C PHE A 90 0.29 -16.03 2.57
N ASN A 91 1.51 -16.55 2.56
CA ASN A 91 1.73 -17.97 2.24
C ASN A 91 1.09 -18.90 3.26
N THR A 92 1.13 -18.54 4.54
CA THR A 92 0.46 -19.31 5.61
C THR A 92 -1.05 -19.31 5.39
N PHE A 93 -1.65 -18.15 5.09
CA PHE A 93 -3.06 -18.05 4.72
C PHE A 93 -3.38 -18.92 3.50
N ALA A 94 -2.58 -18.82 2.44
CA ALA A 94 -2.78 -19.57 1.20
C ALA A 94 -2.71 -21.09 1.43
N ASP A 95 -1.79 -21.56 2.28
CA ASP A 95 -1.68 -22.97 2.64
C ASP A 95 -2.89 -23.44 3.47
N GLU A 96 -3.32 -22.66 4.47
CA GLU A 96 -4.50 -22.97 5.30
C GLU A 96 -5.80 -22.93 4.49
N ALA A 97 -5.92 -22.02 3.53
CA ALA A 97 -7.07 -21.89 2.63
C ALA A 97 -7.00 -22.84 1.42
N GLU A 98 -6.01 -23.75 1.38
CA GLU A 98 -5.79 -24.74 0.33
C GLU A 98 -5.64 -24.14 -1.08
N ILE A 99 -5.10 -22.93 -1.20
CA ILE A 99 -4.78 -22.32 -2.49
C ILE A 99 -3.56 -23.06 -3.09
N PRO A 100 -3.69 -23.72 -4.25
CA PRO A 100 -2.60 -24.49 -4.85
C PRO A 100 -1.33 -23.65 -5.05
N THR A 101 -0.17 -24.28 -4.89
CA THR A 101 1.13 -23.61 -5.03
C THR A 101 1.40 -23.11 -6.44
N ASP A 102 0.77 -23.71 -7.45
CA ASP A 102 0.82 -23.35 -8.86
C ASP A 102 -0.38 -22.50 -9.33
N ALA A 103 -1.25 -22.06 -8.40
CA ALA A 103 -2.36 -21.19 -8.73
C ALA A 103 -1.86 -19.78 -9.08
N VAL A 104 -2.31 -19.25 -10.22
CA VAL A 104 -2.01 -17.89 -10.69
C VAL A 104 -2.31 -16.84 -9.61
N LEU A 105 -3.42 -16.99 -8.89
CA LEU A 105 -3.79 -16.11 -7.77
C LEU A 105 -2.68 -16.00 -6.71
N ARG A 106 -2.09 -17.14 -6.33
CA ARG A 106 -1.04 -17.20 -5.31
C ARG A 106 0.27 -16.61 -5.83
N GLU A 107 0.64 -16.97 -7.06
CA GLU A 107 1.84 -16.45 -7.73
C GLU A 107 1.80 -14.92 -7.84
N GLU A 108 0.74 -14.38 -8.44
CA GLU A 108 0.59 -12.94 -8.68
C GLU A 108 0.46 -12.16 -7.36
N THR A 109 -0.23 -12.69 -6.34
CA THR A 109 -0.27 -12.04 -5.02
C THR A 109 1.13 -11.98 -4.38
N CYS A 110 1.92 -13.05 -4.50
CA CYS A 110 3.29 -13.06 -4.00
C CYS A 110 4.18 -12.07 -4.76
N GLU A 111 4.02 -11.93 -6.07
CA GLU A 111 4.75 -10.94 -6.87
C GLU A 111 4.40 -9.51 -6.47
N LEU A 112 3.12 -9.22 -6.22
CA LEU A 112 2.66 -7.92 -5.75
C LEU A 112 3.25 -7.57 -4.37
N LEU A 113 3.22 -8.51 -3.42
CA LEU A 113 3.83 -8.30 -2.10
C LEU A 113 5.35 -8.09 -2.19
N LYS A 114 6.04 -8.77 -3.11
CA LYS A 114 7.47 -8.54 -3.35
C LYS A 114 7.74 -7.17 -3.97
N VAL A 115 6.89 -6.71 -4.90
CA VAL A 115 7.08 -5.39 -5.53
C VAL A 115 6.86 -4.25 -4.55
N ALA A 116 6.01 -4.44 -3.53
CA ALA A 116 5.79 -3.46 -2.45
C ALA A 116 7.11 -3.00 -1.82
N ALA A 117 8.02 -3.94 -1.54
CA ALA A 117 9.34 -3.68 -0.94
C ALA A 117 10.27 -2.82 -1.80
N THR A 118 9.99 -2.72 -3.10
CA THR A 118 10.81 -1.93 -4.04
C THR A 118 10.32 -0.48 -4.17
N HIS A 119 9.07 -0.22 -3.78
CA HIS A 119 8.35 1.05 -3.90
C HIS A 119 8.37 1.71 -5.30
N SER A 120 8.86 1.03 -6.33
CA SER A 120 8.96 1.56 -7.69
C SER A 120 9.31 0.49 -8.72
N THR A 121 8.81 0.67 -9.94
CA THR A 121 9.16 -0.12 -11.13
C THR A 121 9.85 0.74 -12.18
N ASP A 122 10.20 0.16 -13.33
CA ASP A 122 10.78 0.90 -14.46
C ASP A 122 9.84 2.00 -14.99
N ALA A 123 8.53 1.80 -14.93
CA ALA A 123 7.54 2.81 -15.33
C ALA A 123 7.59 4.07 -14.45
N HIS A 124 8.11 3.99 -13.24
CA HIS A 124 8.34 5.15 -12.38
C HIS A 124 9.66 5.87 -12.73
N LYS A 125 10.66 5.10 -13.20
CA LYS A 125 12.04 5.56 -13.43
C LYS A 125 12.29 6.12 -14.82
N ILE A 126 11.43 5.82 -15.80
CA ILE A 126 11.54 6.32 -17.18
C ILE A 126 10.49 7.41 -17.40
N GLY A 127 10.93 8.67 -17.49
CA GLY A 127 10.03 9.82 -17.64
C GLY A 127 9.07 9.69 -18.83
N GLY A 128 7.78 9.88 -18.58
CA GLY A 128 6.73 9.79 -19.61
C GLY A 128 6.33 8.36 -20.01
N ALA A 129 7.01 7.32 -19.51
CA ALA A 129 6.54 5.94 -19.67
C ALA A 129 5.28 5.71 -18.82
N PHE A 130 4.35 4.89 -19.32
CA PHE A 130 3.20 4.43 -18.56
C PHE A 130 3.30 2.93 -18.33
N GLY A 131 2.96 2.50 -17.12
CA GLY A 131 2.72 1.09 -16.80
C GLY A 131 1.26 0.71 -17.03
N GLY A 132 0.99 -0.58 -17.20
CA GLY A 132 -0.38 -1.12 -17.30
C GLY A 132 -0.55 -2.51 -16.67
N GLU A 133 0.50 -3.02 -16.03
CA GLU A 133 0.46 -4.26 -15.23
C GLU A 133 -0.07 -3.99 -13.83
N ASP A 134 -0.68 -4.99 -13.20
CA ASP A 134 -1.30 -4.88 -11.86
C ASP A 134 -0.32 -4.39 -10.78
N ALA A 135 0.98 -4.71 -10.91
CA ALA A 135 2.02 -4.18 -10.02
C ALA A 135 2.14 -2.65 -10.06
N HIS A 136 1.85 -2.02 -11.21
CA HIS A 136 1.83 -0.56 -11.31
C HIS A 136 0.63 0.04 -10.59
N TYR A 137 -0.56 -0.52 -10.81
CA TYR A 137 -1.77 -0.07 -10.11
C TYR A 137 -1.67 -0.30 -8.60
N PHE A 138 -1.10 -1.43 -8.17
CA PHE A 138 -0.91 -1.74 -6.76
C PHE A 138 0.01 -0.74 -6.05
N LEU A 139 1.15 -0.39 -6.64
CA LEU A 139 2.02 0.65 -6.08
C LEU A 139 1.37 2.04 -6.12
N ASP A 140 0.64 2.37 -7.20
CA ASP A 140 -0.07 3.63 -7.30
C ASP A 140 -1.18 3.76 -6.24
N LEU A 141 -1.89 2.68 -5.92
CA LEU A 141 -2.85 2.60 -4.82
C LEU A 141 -2.20 2.88 -3.46
N ASP A 142 -1.00 2.34 -3.23
CA ASP A 142 -0.24 2.58 -1.99
C ASP A 142 0.18 4.05 -1.86
N MET A 143 0.54 4.69 -2.97
CA MET A 143 1.03 6.06 -3.03
C MET A 143 -0.08 7.12 -3.22
N ALA A 144 -1.34 6.72 -3.41
CA ALA A 144 -2.45 7.62 -3.75
C ALA A 144 -2.62 8.78 -2.75
N VAL A 145 -2.34 8.54 -1.46
CA VAL A 145 -2.40 9.54 -0.40
C VAL A 145 -1.52 10.76 -0.68
N LEU A 146 -0.42 10.57 -1.41
CA LEU A 146 0.50 11.67 -1.74
C LEU A 146 -0.22 12.75 -2.56
N GLY A 147 -1.12 12.35 -3.47
CA GLY A 147 -1.91 13.26 -4.30
C GLY A 147 -3.25 13.70 -3.70
N SER A 148 -3.49 13.45 -2.40
CA SER A 148 -4.69 13.92 -1.70
C SER A 148 -4.69 15.45 -1.52
N SER A 149 -5.81 16.03 -1.06
CA SER A 149 -5.87 17.46 -0.78
C SER A 149 -4.81 17.88 0.26
N PRO A 150 -4.37 19.14 0.28
CA PRO A 150 -3.36 19.61 1.24
C PRO A 150 -3.72 19.32 2.70
N GLU A 151 -5.02 19.39 3.05
CA GLU A 151 -5.53 19.09 4.38
C GLU A 151 -5.38 17.60 4.72
N ASN A 152 -5.82 16.71 3.83
CA ASN A 152 -5.69 15.25 4.01
C ASN A 152 -4.21 14.83 4.04
N TYR A 153 -3.38 15.45 3.20
CA TYR A 153 -1.94 15.21 3.21
C TYR A 153 -1.30 15.67 4.52
N ALA A 154 -1.72 16.79 5.09
CA ALA A 154 -1.25 17.24 6.39
C ALA A 154 -1.61 16.25 7.50
N GLU A 155 -2.84 15.72 7.52
CA GLU A 155 -3.25 14.66 8.45
C GLU A 155 -2.41 13.39 8.25
N TYR A 156 -2.16 12.99 7.01
CA TYR A 156 -1.28 11.88 6.67
C TYR A 156 0.13 12.06 7.27
N ARG A 157 0.73 13.25 7.13
CA ARG A 157 2.06 13.54 7.70
C ARG A 157 2.09 13.40 9.23
N GLU A 158 1.07 13.93 9.92
CA GLU A 158 0.98 13.82 11.38
C GLU A 158 0.80 12.36 11.82
N LYS A 159 -0.05 11.60 11.11
CA LYS A 159 -0.24 10.17 11.36
C LYS A 159 1.06 9.39 11.14
N ILE A 160 1.82 9.67 10.07
CA ILE A 160 3.14 9.06 9.86
C ILE A 160 4.12 9.46 10.97
N ARG A 161 4.16 10.75 11.37
CA ARG A 161 5.02 11.20 12.48
C ARG A 161 4.76 10.40 13.76
N GLY A 162 3.49 10.08 14.03
CA GLY A 162 3.05 9.24 15.16
C GLY A 162 3.66 7.84 15.15
N GLU A 163 3.75 7.18 14.00
CA GLU A 163 4.34 5.83 13.89
C GLU A 163 5.85 5.85 14.16
N TYR A 164 6.50 6.98 13.86
CA TYR A 164 7.91 7.23 14.15
C TYR A 164 8.15 7.99 15.46
N CYS A 165 7.20 8.00 16.41
CA CYS A 165 7.32 8.75 17.67
C CYS A 165 8.53 8.35 18.54
N PHE A 166 9.11 7.16 18.30
CA PHE A 166 10.34 6.69 18.95
C PHE A 166 11.62 7.39 18.46
N LEU A 167 11.57 8.10 17.32
CA LEU A 167 12.68 8.90 16.81
C LEU A 167 12.64 10.31 17.39
N SER A 168 13.82 10.82 17.77
CA SER A 168 13.98 12.25 18.05
C SER A 168 13.65 13.09 16.81
N GLU A 169 13.25 14.33 17.02
CA GLU A 169 12.85 15.22 15.93
C GLU A 169 13.92 15.34 14.82
N PRO A 170 15.21 15.58 15.12
CA PRO A 170 16.22 15.66 14.07
C PRO A 170 16.40 14.36 13.28
N MET A 171 16.23 13.20 13.93
CA MET A 171 16.35 11.89 13.28
C MET A 171 15.16 11.61 12.37
N TYR A 172 13.95 11.93 12.82
CA TYR A 172 12.74 11.80 12.01
C TYR A 172 12.82 12.71 10.79
N THR A 173 13.14 13.99 10.98
CA THR A 173 13.26 14.97 9.89
C THR A 173 14.25 14.51 8.84
N ALA A 174 15.45 14.04 9.24
CA ALA A 174 16.45 13.54 8.31
C ALA A 174 15.97 12.30 7.53
N LEU A 175 15.30 11.35 8.20
CA LEU A 175 14.74 10.16 7.56
C LEU A 175 13.62 10.53 6.57
N ARG A 176 12.70 11.38 6.99
CA ARG A 176 11.55 11.80 6.19
C ARG A 176 11.98 12.59 4.97
N LEU A 177 12.91 13.55 5.12
CA LEU A 177 13.49 14.28 3.99
C LEU A 177 14.13 13.35 2.97
N LYS A 178 14.84 12.30 3.41
CA LYS A 178 15.43 11.31 2.49
C LYS A 178 14.37 10.62 1.63
N VAL A 179 13.24 10.23 2.23
CA VAL A 179 12.11 9.62 1.50
C VAL A 179 11.51 10.61 0.50
N LEU A 180 11.22 11.84 0.93
CA LEU A 180 10.63 12.87 0.08
C LEU A 180 11.55 13.27 -1.08
N GLN A 181 12.87 13.35 -0.84
CA GLN A 181 13.85 13.63 -1.88
C GLN A 181 13.89 12.56 -2.96
N ASN A 182 13.66 11.28 -2.61
CA ASN A 182 13.52 10.22 -3.62
C ASN A 182 12.31 10.48 -4.53
N PHE A 183 11.16 10.90 -3.96
CA PHE A 183 9.98 11.26 -4.76
C PHE A 183 10.17 12.54 -5.59
N VAL A 184 10.94 13.52 -5.10
CA VAL A 184 11.28 14.70 -5.90
C VAL A 184 12.09 14.31 -7.14
N GLN A 185 12.97 13.31 -7.01
CA GLN A 185 13.85 12.85 -8.09
C GLN A 185 13.18 11.85 -9.04
N ILE A 186 12.12 11.16 -8.62
CA ILE A 186 11.48 10.14 -9.46
C ILE A 186 10.73 10.81 -10.63
N PRO A 187 10.98 10.38 -11.89
CA PRO A 187 10.34 10.99 -13.05
C PRO A 187 8.82 10.92 -13.05
N ASN A 188 8.26 9.81 -12.56
CA ASN A 188 6.82 9.66 -12.40
C ASN A 188 6.55 9.09 -11.00
N ILE A 189 5.82 9.84 -10.15
CA ILE A 189 5.40 9.34 -8.84
C ILE A 189 4.38 8.23 -9.04
N PHE A 190 3.46 8.39 -9.98
CA PHE A 190 2.49 7.38 -10.37
C PHE A 190 2.85 6.75 -11.72
N ALA A 191 2.87 5.42 -11.79
CA ALA A 191 3.24 4.67 -13.00
C ALA A 191 2.13 4.60 -14.04
N THR A 192 0.87 4.51 -13.61
CA THR A 192 -0.29 4.37 -14.49
C THR A 192 -0.78 5.72 -14.96
N LYS A 193 -1.47 5.74 -16.11
CA LYS A 193 -1.93 6.99 -16.71
C LYS A 193 -3.02 7.64 -15.85
N GLU A 194 -3.96 6.84 -15.37
CA GLU A 194 -5.12 7.23 -14.59
C GLU A 194 -4.70 7.89 -13.27
N PHE A 195 -3.77 7.28 -12.54
CA PHE A 195 -3.26 7.87 -11.30
C PHE A 195 -2.38 9.09 -11.56
N ARG A 196 -1.56 9.06 -12.61
CA ARG A 196 -0.71 10.21 -12.93
C ARG A 196 -1.55 11.45 -13.27
N GLU A 197 -2.56 11.31 -14.11
CA GLU A 197 -3.47 12.41 -14.46
C GLU A 197 -4.25 12.93 -13.24
N LYS A 198 -4.61 12.05 -12.30
CA LYS A 198 -5.42 12.40 -11.13
C LYS A 198 -4.61 12.97 -9.97
N TYR A 199 -3.40 12.49 -9.73
CA TYR A 199 -2.69 12.68 -8.44
C TYR A 199 -1.30 13.31 -8.56
N GLU A 200 -0.61 13.22 -9.71
CA GLU A 200 0.81 13.57 -9.82
C GLU A 200 1.09 15.05 -9.48
N GLU A 201 0.30 15.98 -10.02
CA GLU A 201 0.50 17.41 -9.78
C GLU A 201 0.34 17.76 -8.30
N GLN A 202 -0.75 17.30 -7.68
CA GLN A 202 -1.01 17.53 -6.26
C GLN A 202 0.04 16.86 -5.37
N ALA A 203 0.48 15.64 -5.73
CA ALA A 203 1.53 14.94 -5.00
C ALA A 203 2.85 15.70 -5.00
N ARG A 204 3.26 16.25 -6.15
CA ARG A 204 4.47 17.06 -6.25
C ARG A 204 4.37 18.34 -5.41
N GLN A 205 3.22 19.01 -5.40
CA GLN A 205 3.00 20.20 -4.55
C GLN A 205 3.05 19.85 -3.06
N ASN A 206 2.38 18.78 -2.65
CA ASN A 206 2.35 18.31 -1.26
C ASN A 206 3.75 17.95 -0.75
N ILE A 207 4.50 17.19 -1.54
CA ILE A 207 5.86 16.74 -1.22
C ILE A 207 6.81 17.93 -1.17
N GLN A 208 6.77 18.84 -2.16
CA GLN A 208 7.62 20.03 -2.18
C GLN A 208 7.36 20.93 -0.96
N THR A 209 6.09 21.14 -0.61
CA THR A 209 5.69 21.89 0.58
C THR A 209 6.23 21.24 1.85
N GLU A 210 6.14 19.91 1.97
CA GLU A 210 6.69 19.20 3.13
C GLU A 210 8.21 19.30 3.21
N VAL A 211 8.92 19.19 2.08
CA VAL A 211 10.38 19.37 2.02
C VAL A 211 10.76 20.77 2.53
N GLU A 212 10.05 21.82 2.10
CA GLU A 212 10.30 23.20 2.54
C GLU A 212 10.02 23.41 4.04
N LEU A 213 9.04 22.70 4.61
CA LEU A 213 8.74 22.76 6.04
C LEU A 213 9.80 22.06 6.90
N LEU A 214 10.47 21.04 6.34
CA LEU A 214 11.44 20.19 7.05
C LEU A 214 12.90 20.61 6.84
N SER A 215 13.19 21.48 5.86
CA SER A 215 14.54 21.96 5.52
C SER A 215 14.95 23.19 6.33
#